data_AF-X0UTR3-F1
#
_entry.id   AF-X0UTR3-F1
#
_cell.length_a   1.000
_cell.length_b   1.000
_cell.length_c   1.000
_cell.angle_alpha   90.00
_cell.angle_beta   90.00
_cell.angle_gamma   90.00
#
_symmetry.space_group_name_H-M   'P 1'
#
loop_
_entity.id
_entity.type
_entity.pdbx_description
1 polymer ?
#
loop_
_entity_poly.entity_id
_entity_poly.type
_entity_poly.pdbx_seq_one_letter_code
_entity_poly.pdbx_strand_id
1 'polypeptide(L)'
;MIDKESIRYNATFEKKGSMVYISHLDLMTLFRRAIRRANLPFVLTKGFTPRVKISMPKALKVGSESTSEEMSFWLEEKNEPEGRIQA
;
A
#
# COMPACT_ATOMS: atom_id res chain seq x y z
N MET A 1 -10.08 15.44 -16.52
CA MET A 1 -9.23 14.61 -15.64
C MET A 1 -9.82 13.22 -15.67
N ILE A 2 -9.14 12.25 -16.28
CA ILE A 2 -9.66 10.88 -16.41
C ILE A 2 -9.53 10.24 -15.03
N ASP A 3 -10.65 9.91 -14.40
CA ASP A 3 -10.67 9.07 -13.21
C ASP A 3 -10.20 7.67 -13.64
N LYS A 4 -8.89 7.43 -13.57
CA LYS A 4 -8.34 6.09 -13.78
C LYS A 4 -8.98 5.14 -12.77
N GLU A 5 -9.52 4.03 -13.25
CA GLU A 5 -10.04 2.99 -12.38
C GLU A 5 -8.92 2.46 -11.47
N SER A 6 -9.26 2.21 -10.20
CA SER A 6 -8.31 1.78 -9.18
C SER A 6 -8.76 0.47 -8.56
N ILE A 7 -7.86 -0.52 -8.54
CA ILE A 7 -8.09 -1.82 -7.94
C ILE A 7 -7.58 -1.80 -6.50
N ARG A 8 -8.42 -2.28 -5.57
CA ARG A 8 -8.05 -2.44 -4.16
C ARG A 8 -7.42 -3.82 -3.94
N TYR A 9 -6.21 -3.83 -3.38
CA TYR A 9 -5.52 -5.03 -2.93
C TYR A 9 -5.57 -5.10 -1.40
N ASN A 10 -5.86 -6.30 -0.88
CA ASN A 10 -5.78 -6.60 0.54
C ASN A 10 -4.57 -7.50 0.79
N ALA A 11 -3.81 -7.19 1.83
CA ALA A 11 -2.67 -7.98 2.25
C ALA A 11 -2.72 -8.18 3.76
N THR A 12 -2.17 -9.31 4.19
CA THR A 12 -1.92 -9.60 5.60
C THR A 12 -0.42 -9.67 5.85
N PHE A 13 0.01 -9.27 7.05
CA PHE A 13 1.40 -9.37 7.46
C PHE A 13 1.51 -9.75 8.94
N GLU A 14 2.64 -10.32 9.29
CA GLU A 14 2.96 -10.67 10.69
C GLU A 14 3.85 -9.60 11.31
N LYS A 15 3.66 -9.36 12.61
CA LYS A 15 4.49 -8.49 13.42
C LYS A 15 5.04 -9.32 14.58
N LYS A 16 6.27 -9.83 14.43
CA LYS A 16 6.95 -10.71 15.38
C LYS A 16 8.35 -10.21 15.70
N GLY A 17 8.91 -10.63 16.84
CA GLY A 17 10.28 -10.30 17.23
C GLY A 17 10.52 -8.79 17.29
N SER A 18 11.62 -8.30 16.71
CA SER A 18 11.95 -6.86 16.75
C SER A 18 10.94 -5.96 16.01
N MET A 19 10.09 -6.52 15.14
CA MET A 19 9.08 -5.74 14.42
C MET A 19 8.02 -5.16 15.37
N VAL A 20 7.82 -5.74 16.57
CA VAL A 20 6.82 -5.27 17.53
C VAL A 20 7.05 -3.83 17.99
N TYR A 21 8.29 -3.33 17.90
CA TYR A 21 8.67 -1.97 18.30
C TYR A 21 8.38 -0.92 17.23
N ILE A 22 8.03 -1.33 16.01
CA ILE A 22 7.65 -0.39 14.95
C ILE A 22 6.24 0.13 15.22
N SER A 23 6.11 1.46 15.26
CA SER A 23 4.82 2.13 15.45
C SER A 23 3.92 1.97 14.22
N HIS A 24 2.61 2.19 14.41
CA HIS A 24 1.66 2.19 13.29
C HIS A 24 2.04 3.22 12.21
N LEU A 25 2.47 4.42 12.59
CA LEU A 25 2.85 5.47 11.64
C LEU A 25 4.12 5.11 10.85
N ASP A 26 5.07 4.47 11.51
CA ASP A 26 6.29 3.98 10.86
C ASP A 26 5.98 2.83 9.91
N LEU A 27 5.08 1.91 10.28
CA LEU A 27 4.57 0.88 9.36
C LEU A 27 3.89 1.49 8.14
N MET A 28 3.00 2.48 8.33
CA MET A 28 2.40 3.19 7.21
C MET A 28 3.47 3.81 6.30
N THR A 29 4.51 4.42 6.87
CA THR A 29 5.60 5.03 6.11
C THR A 29 6.45 3.98 5.38
N LEU A 30 6.71 2.85 6.03
CA LEU A 30 7.42 1.70 5.47
C LEU A 30 6.69 1.15 4.26
N PHE A 31 5.38 0.90 4.36
CA PHE A 31 4.59 0.37 3.24
C PHE A 31 4.48 1.38 2.09
N ARG A 32 4.30 2.66 2.36
CA ARG A 32 4.35 3.71 1.30
C ARG A 32 5.67 3.68 0.55
N ARG A 33 6.79 3.57 1.27
CA ARG A 33 8.13 3.48 0.67
C ARG A 33 8.32 2.19 -0.11
N ALA A 34 7.85 1.05 0.41
CA ALA A 34 7.93 -0.25 -0.25
C ALA A 34 7.16 -0.25 -1.58
N ILE A 35 5.92 0.23 -1.59
CA ILE A 35 5.10 0.35 -2.81
C ILE A 35 5.79 1.25 -3.85
N ARG A 36 6.33 2.39 -3.40
CA ARG A 36 7.07 3.29 -4.31
C ARG A 36 8.33 2.64 -4.88
N ARG A 37 9.09 1.88 -4.07
CA ARG A 37 10.29 1.18 -4.53
C ARG A 37 9.99 0.00 -5.45
N ALA A 38 8.80 -0.59 -5.34
CA ALA A 38 8.37 -1.70 -6.19
C ALA A 38 7.96 -1.26 -7.60
N ASN A 39 8.02 0.04 -7.93
CA ASN A 39 7.59 0.60 -9.22
C ASN A 39 6.16 0.18 -9.62
N LEU A 40 5.28 -0.01 -8.63
CA LEU A 40 3.88 -0.32 -8.86
C LEU A 40 3.12 0.94 -9.29
N PRO A 41 2.09 0.82 -10.15
CA PRO A 41 1.25 1.95 -10.53
C PRO A 41 0.31 2.30 -9.37
N PHE A 42 0.79 3.04 -8.36
CA PHE A 42 0.04 3.32 -7.14
C PHE A 42 -0.86 4.55 -7.25
N VAL A 43 -1.93 4.60 -6.47
CA VAL A 43 -2.82 5.75 -6.36
C VAL A 43 -2.38 6.70 -5.24
N LEU A 44 -2.54 8.01 -5.42
CA LEU A 44 -2.28 9.03 -4.41
C LEU A 44 -3.58 9.46 -3.69
N THR A 45 -3.44 9.92 -2.44
CA THR A 45 -4.53 10.53 -1.67
C THR A 45 -4.89 11.92 -2.21
N LYS A 46 -6.17 12.30 -2.18
CA LYS A 46 -6.70 13.60 -2.66
C LYS A 46 -6.51 14.79 -1.68
N GLY A 47 -5.57 14.70 -0.73
CA GLY A 47 -5.33 15.76 0.27
C GLY A 47 -4.26 16.77 -0.16
N PHE A 48 -4.04 17.83 0.64
CA PHE A 48 -3.03 18.87 0.38
C PHE A 48 -1.58 18.36 0.32
N THR A 49 -1.30 17.19 0.91
CA THR A 49 -0.01 16.50 0.79
C THR A 49 -0.24 15.08 0.25
N PRO A 50 -0.18 14.89 -1.08
CA PRO A 50 -0.42 13.59 -1.70
C PRO A 50 0.56 12.54 -1.21
N ARG A 51 0.05 11.42 -0.69
CA ARG A 51 0.83 10.24 -0.35
C ARG A 51 0.23 9.01 -1.00
N VAL A 52 1.01 7.93 -1.13
CA VAL A 52 0.49 6.63 -1.57
C VAL A 52 -0.72 6.25 -0.72
N LYS A 53 -1.83 5.96 -1.37
CA LYS A 53 -3.11 5.60 -0.75
C LYS A 53 -2.99 4.19 -0.17
N ILE A 54 -2.96 4.12 1.15
CA ILE A 54 -2.97 2.88 1.93
C ILE A 54 -3.96 3.03 3.09
N SER A 55 -4.49 1.90 3.56
CA SER A 55 -5.39 1.82 4.70
C SER A 55 -4.95 0.66 5.61
N MET A 56 -4.91 0.91 6.90
CA MET A 56 -4.61 -0.07 7.94
C MET A 56 -5.66 0.14 9.03
N PRO A 57 -6.82 -0.53 8.94
CA PRO A 57 -8.00 -0.20 9.75
C PRO A 57 -7.81 -0.52 11.23
N LYS A 58 -6.94 -1.47 11.54
CA LYS A 58 -6.59 -1.87 12.90
C LYS A 58 -5.12 -1.53 13.16
N ALA A 59 -4.86 -0.94 14.31
CA ALA A 59 -3.51 -0.70 14.79
C ALA A 59 -3.25 -1.61 15.98
N LEU A 60 -2.26 -2.49 15.84
CA LEU A 60 -1.74 -3.24 16.97
C LEU A 60 -0.93 -2.32 17.91
N LYS A 61 -1.06 -2.53 19.22
CA LYS A 61 -0.23 -1.83 20.21
C LYS A 61 1.26 -2.12 19.96
N VAL A 62 2.09 -1.12 20.20
CA VAL A 62 3.55 -1.28 20.17
C VAL A 62 3.94 -2.28 21.27
N GLY A 63 4.88 -3.18 20.96
CA GLY A 63 5.30 -4.25 21.86
C GLY A 63 4.44 -5.51 21.79
N SER A 64 3.32 -5.51 21.07
CA SER A 64 2.50 -6.71 20.88
C SER A 64 2.88 -7.44 19.59
N GLU A 65 2.81 -8.77 19.63
CA GLU A 65 2.93 -9.65 18.47
C GLU A 65 1.58 -9.93 17.83
N SER A 66 1.58 -10.17 16.51
CA SER A 66 0.41 -10.57 15.73
C SER A 66 0.83 -11.35 14.49
N THR A 67 0.01 -12.31 14.09
CA THR A 67 0.21 -13.14 12.89
C THR A 67 -0.67 -12.71 11.72
N SER A 68 -1.58 -11.74 11.92
CA SER A 68 -2.58 -11.41 10.91
C SER A 68 -3.01 -9.94 11.01
N GLU A 69 -2.05 -9.04 10.82
CA GLU A 69 -2.35 -7.63 10.64
C GLU A 69 -2.85 -7.37 9.21
N GLU A 70 -3.89 -6.55 9.08
CA GLU A 70 -4.56 -6.29 7.80
C GLU A 70 -4.12 -4.94 7.23
N MET A 71 -3.87 -4.91 5.92
CA MET A 71 -3.70 -3.66 5.18
C MET A 71 -4.37 -3.71 3.81
N SER A 72 -4.74 -2.55 3.30
CA SER A 72 -5.21 -2.37 1.93
C SER A 72 -4.44 -1.26 1.23
N PHE A 73 -4.23 -1.42 -0.07
CA PHE A 73 -3.65 -0.39 -0.93
C PHE A 73 -4.32 -0.39 -2.30
N TRP A 74 -4.15 0.70 -3.04
CA TRP A 74 -4.80 0.89 -4.34
C TRP A 74 -3.75 1.05 -5.42
N LEU A 75 -3.90 0.27 -6.48
CA LEU A 75 -3.13 0.41 -7.71
C LEU A 75 -4.06 0.89 -8.83
N GLU A 76 -3.53 1.67 -9.75
CA GLU A 76 -4.20 1.96 -11.02
C GLU A 76 -4.36 0.66 -11.80
N GLU A 77 -5.48 0.53 -12.49
CA GLU A 77 -5.66 -0.52 -13.46
C GLU A 77 -4.60 -0.38 -14.56
N LYS A 78 -3.88 -1.47 -14.81
CA LYS A 78 -2.90 -1.51 -15.89
C LYS A 78 -3.68 -1.68 -17.19
N ASN A 79 -3.99 -0.57 -17.85
CA ASN A 79 -4.37 -0.63 -19.25
C ASN A 79 -3.17 -1.20 -20.01
N GLU A 80 -3.31 -2.39 -20.60
CA GLU A 80 -2.41 -2.77 -21.66
C GLU A 80 -2.48 -1.67 -22.72
N PRO A 81 -1.34 -1.08 -23.16
CA PRO A 81 -1.40 -0.11 -24.24
C PRO A 81 -1.99 -0.83 -25.45
N GLU A 82 -3.12 -0.32 -25.95
CA GLU A 82 -3.65 -0.69 -27.26
C GLU A 82 -2.53 -0.57 -28.28
N GLY A 83 -2.11 -1.70 -28.84
CA GLY A 83 -1.08 -1.74 -29.88
C GLY A 83 0.32 -2.14 -29.41
N ARG A 84 0.50 -3.38 -28.98
CA ARG A 84 1.70 -4.11 -29.39
C ARG A 84 1.50 -4.53 -30.84
N ILE A 85 2.01 -3.70 -31.76
CA ILE A 85 2.24 -4.12 -33.15
C ILE A 85 3.21 -5.31 -33.05
N GLN A 86 2.75 -6.49 -33.45
CA GLN A 86 3.61 -7.66 -33.63
C GLN A 86 4.62 -7.33 -34.74
N ALA A 87 5.89 -7.60 -34.49
CA ALA A 87 6.96 -7.63 -35.48
C ALA A 87 7.66 -8.97 -35.38
#